data_AF-A0A0P0A521-F1
#
_entry.id   AF-A0A0P0A521-F1
#
_cell.length_a   1.000
_cell.length_b   1.000
_cell.length_c   1.000
_cell.angle_alpha   90.00
_cell.angle_beta   90.00
_cell.angle_gamma   90.00
#
_symmetry.space_group_name_H-M   'P 1'
#
loop_
_entity.id
_entity.type
_entity.pdbx_description
1 polymer ?
#
loop_
_entity_poly.entity_id
_entity_poly.type
_entity_poly.pdbx_seq_one_letter_code
_entity_poly.pdbx_strand_id
1 'polypeptide(L)'
;MSFQPVVPFGGYSGWAFLNRTKDAQIETFRGSADIQRDVDYFKENIGKVKTAEDLVSDRTLRKVVLGAFDLDGDMDNIYFVQKVLSDGILDDGALANKLSDTRYYDMAKALGFDLSVPNTVMSTFPDEIAAKFEEQQFEIAVGDQDSNMRLAMSLDRELSKIADKSTTDNGRWYSVMGNTAVRSALETALGLPSSLGSLDLDQQLSEFREKTERYFGSSEVSQFSDPDARQEMLRLFLVRADIQSSRTQYSSAANALTLLSGSY
;
A
#
# COMPACT_ATOMS: atom_id res chain seq x y z
N MET A 1 -2.27 21.93 13.64
CA MET A 1 -0.98 21.22 13.58
C MET A 1 -1.26 19.92 12.85
N SER A 2 -0.45 19.55 11.86
CA SER A 2 -0.57 18.23 11.23
C SER A 2 -0.26 17.15 12.26
N PHE A 3 -0.96 16.03 12.19
CA PHE A 3 -0.64 14.86 13.01
C PHE A 3 0.76 14.35 12.69
N GLN A 4 1.51 13.94 13.72
CA GLN A 4 2.79 13.27 13.57
C GLN A 4 2.73 11.94 14.34
N PRO A 5 2.84 10.78 13.66
CA PRO A 5 2.91 9.50 14.34
C PRO A 5 4.20 9.36 15.15
N VAL A 6 4.10 8.64 16.27
CA VAL A 6 5.20 8.36 17.19
C VAL A 6 5.80 7.00 16.83
N VAL A 7 6.97 7.03 16.20
CA VAL A 7 7.82 5.87 15.89
C VAL A 7 9.22 6.14 16.45
N PRO A 8 9.49 5.79 17.72
CA PRO A 8 10.69 6.24 18.42
C PRO A 8 11.97 5.48 18.01
N PHE A 9 11.81 4.32 17.37
CA PHE A 9 12.91 3.45 16.97
C PHE A 9 12.65 2.93 15.55
N GLY A 10 13.71 2.65 14.80
CA GLY A 10 13.61 1.88 13.55
C GLY A 10 13.51 0.36 13.81
N GLY A 11 13.41 -0.39 12.70
CA GLY A 11 13.44 -1.85 12.71
C GLY A 11 12.32 -2.50 13.54
N TYR A 12 12.56 -3.74 14.00
CA TYR A 12 11.51 -4.54 14.67
C TYR A 12 11.05 -3.94 16.01
N SER A 13 11.93 -3.26 16.74
CA SER A 13 11.55 -2.57 17.99
C SER A 13 10.58 -1.41 17.74
N GLY A 14 10.80 -0.67 16.64
CA GLY A 14 9.88 0.36 16.16
C GLY A 14 8.52 -0.21 15.82
N TRP A 15 8.50 -1.31 15.06
CA TRP A 15 7.28 -2.02 14.70
C TRP A 15 6.49 -2.51 15.92
N ALA A 16 7.16 -3.15 16.89
CA ALA A 16 6.49 -3.63 18.10
C ALA A 16 5.87 -2.47 18.90
N PHE A 17 6.55 -1.31 18.96
CA PHE A 17 6.00 -0.11 19.59
C PHE A 17 4.80 0.43 18.81
N LEU A 18 4.92 0.57 17.49
CA LEU A 18 3.86 1.06 16.63
C LEU A 18 2.64 0.15 16.74
N ASN A 19 2.80 -1.16 16.60
CA ASN A 19 1.69 -2.12 16.68
C ASN A 19 0.94 -2.04 18.02
N ARG A 20 1.67 -1.89 19.14
CA ARG A 20 1.06 -1.73 20.47
C ARG A 20 0.31 -0.40 20.66
N THR A 21 0.72 0.65 19.95
CA THR A 21 0.17 2.00 20.10
C THR A 21 -0.72 2.44 18.93
N LYS A 22 -0.84 1.59 17.91
CA LYS A 22 -1.48 1.89 16.62
C LYS A 22 -2.88 2.45 16.80
N ASP A 23 -3.72 1.79 17.59
CA ASP A 23 -5.12 2.19 17.77
C ASP A 23 -5.26 3.60 18.37
N ALA A 24 -4.45 3.92 19.39
CA ALA A 24 -4.46 5.24 20.01
C ALA A 24 -3.92 6.33 19.05
N GLN A 25 -2.92 5.98 18.25
CA GLN A 25 -2.36 6.88 17.25
C GLN A 25 -3.35 7.13 16.10
N ILE A 26 -4.06 6.09 15.62
CA ILE A 26 -5.11 6.22 14.61
C ILE A 26 -6.27 7.07 15.12
N GLU A 27 -6.70 6.88 16.37
CA GLU A 27 -7.77 7.70 16.94
C GLU A 27 -7.39 9.19 16.98
N THR A 28 -6.16 9.47 17.39
CA THR A 28 -5.63 10.84 17.38
C THR A 28 -5.52 11.39 15.96
N PHE A 29 -5.08 10.56 15.01
CA PHE A 29 -4.98 10.92 13.59
C PHE A 29 -6.34 11.28 13.00
N ARG A 30 -7.36 10.44 13.21
CA ARG A 30 -8.76 10.69 12.82
C ARG A 30 -9.34 11.94 13.46
N GLY A 31 -8.84 12.34 14.63
CA GLY A 31 -9.18 13.60 15.30
C GLY A 31 -8.60 14.86 14.65
N SER A 32 -7.74 14.73 13.62
CA SER A 32 -7.11 15.87 12.97
C SER A 32 -8.12 16.63 12.11
N ALA A 33 -8.16 17.96 12.27
CA ALA A 33 -9.19 18.80 11.64
C ALA A 33 -9.23 18.71 10.11
N ASP A 34 -8.08 18.48 9.46
CA ASP A 34 -7.97 18.28 8.02
C ASP A 34 -8.54 16.93 7.57
N ILE A 35 -8.23 15.85 8.30
CA ILE A 35 -8.78 14.51 8.03
C ILE A 35 -10.30 14.51 8.24
N GLN A 36 -10.77 15.03 9.37
CA GLN A 36 -12.21 15.12 9.66
C GLN A 36 -12.96 15.89 8.59
N ARG A 37 -12.48 17.08 8.22
CA ARG A 37 -13.13 17.90 7.21
C ARG A 37 -13.23 17.18 5.86
N ASP A 38 -12.16 16.53 5.42
CA ASP A 38 -12.13 15.85 4.13
C ASP A 38 -13.05 14.61 4.15
N VAL A 39 -13.07 13.85 5.25
CA VAL A 39 -13.97 12.69 5.46
C VAL A 39 -15.44 13.10 5.55
N ASP A 40 -15.77 14.12 6.34
CA ASP A 40 -17.14 14.61 6.50
C ASP A 40 -17.68 15.11 5.16
N TYR A 41 -16.91 15.94 4.45
CA TYR A 41 -17.28 16.40 3.12
C TYR A 41 -17.49 15.24 2.15
N PHE A 42 -16.61 14.24 2.18
CA PHE A 42 -16.75 13.06 1.34
C PHE A 42 -18.05 12.30 1.64
N LYS A 43 -18.34 12.02 2.90
CA LYS A 43 -19.54 11.29 3.32
C LYS A 43 -20.84 12.01 2.93
N GLU A 44 -20.87 13.33 3.02
CA GLU A 44 -22.04 14.13 2.66
C GLU A 44 -22.29 14.24 1.15
N ASN A 45 -21.26 14.08 0.31
CA ASN A 45 -21.32 14.44 -1.10
C ASN A 45 -21.12 13.27 -2.08
N ILE A 46 -20.38 12.22 -1.70
CA ILE A 46 -20.05 11.12 -2.62
C ILE A 46 -21.29 10.40 -3.16
N GLY A 47 -22.37 10.30 -2.37
CA GLY A 47 -23.64 9.69 -2.79
C GLY A 47 -24.35 10.41 -3.95
N LYS A 48 -23.92 11.63 -4.29
CA LYS A 48 -24.45 12.42 -5.42
C LYS A 48 -23.69 12.17 -6.72
N VAL A 49 -22.48 11.61 -6.64
CA VAL A 49 -21.58 11.36 -7.77
C VAL A 49 -22.06 10.14 -8.52
N LYS A 50 -22.30 10.27 -9.84
CA LYS A 50 -22.79 9.17 -10.68
C LYS A 50 -21.87 8.82 -11.83
N THR A 51 -20.90 9.68 -12.13
CA THR A 51 -19.96 9.51 -13.23
C THR A 51 -18.53 9.79 -12.78
N ALA A 52 -17.57 9.30 -13.58
CA ALA A 52 -16.17 9.63 -13.38
C ALA A 52 -15.91 11.15 -13.47
N GLU A 53 -16.63 11.87 -14.36
CA GLU A 53 -16.52 13.32 -14.50
C GLU A 53 -16.96 14.05 -13.23
N ASP A 54 -18.09 13.65 -12.64
CA ASP A 54 -18.56 14.20 -11.36
C ASP A 54 -17.48 14.06 -10.29
N LEU A 55 -16.85 12.89 -10.18
CA LEU A 55 -15.82 12.64 -9.18
C LEU A 55 -14.58 13.49 -9.41
N VAL A 56 -14.04 13.51 -10.64
CA VAL A 56 -12.79 14.22 -10.92
C VAL A 56 -12.97 15.74 -10.97
N SER A 57 -14.20 16.23 -11.08
CA SER A 57 -14.49 17.66 -10.99
C SER A 57 -14.37 18.19 -9.54
N ASP A 58 -14.61 17.34 -8.54
CA ASP A 58 -14.49 17.69 -7.12
C ASP A 58 -13.14 17.27 -6.56
N ARG A 59 -12.32 18.27 -6.17
CA ARG A 59 -10.97 18.03 -5.66
C ARG A 59 -10.96 17.26 -4.34
N THR A 60 -11.93 17.48 -3.45
CA THR A 60 -11.97 16.82 -2.14
C THR A 60 -12.42 15.38 -2.30
N LEU A 61 -13.44 15.11 -3.12
CA LEU A 61 -13.86 13.74 -3.40
C LEU A 61 -12.76 12.95 -4.11
N ARG A 62 -12.12 13.54 -5.11
CA ARG A 62 -10.96 12.93 -5.78
C ARG A 62 -9.82 12.65 -4.81
N LYS A 63 -9.52 13.57 -3.88
CA LYS A 63 -8.49 13.36 -2.85
C LYS A 63 -8.79 12.15 -1.99
N VAL A 64 -10.01 12.06 -1.45
CA VAL A 64 -10.38 10.94 -0.57
C VAL A 64 -10.37 9.62 -1.32
N VAL A 65 -10.91 9.58 -2.55
CA VAL A 65 -10.87 8.36 -3.37
C VAL A 65 -9.43 7.98 -3.70
N LEU A 66 -8.62 8.84 -4.30
CA LEU A 66 -7.25 8.50 -4.68
C LEU A 66 -6.43 8.07 -3.46
N GLY A 67 -6.57 8.78 -2.34
CA GLY A 67 -5.92 8.42 -1.09
C GLY A 67 -6.36 7.07 -0.53
N ALA A 68 -7.63 6.68 -0.66
CA ALA A 68 -8.12 5.36 -0.26
C ALA A 68 -7.50 4.19 -1.03
N PHE A 69 -6.93 4.46 -2.22
CA PHE A 69 -6.28 3.48 -3.08
C PHE A 69 -4.77 3.71 -3.23
N ASP A 70 -4.16 4.56 -2.41
CA ASP A 70 -2.72 4.90 -2.44
C ASP A 70 -2.26 5.53 -3.77
N LEU A 71 -3.14 6.31 -4.39
CA LEU A 71 -2.95 7.00 -5.67
C LEU A 71 -2.84 8.52 -5.51
N ASP A 72 -2.44 9.01 -4.32
CA ASP A 72 -2.29 10.45 -4.03
C ASP A 72 -1.39 11.19 -5.02
N GLY A 73 -0.40 10.49 -5.58
CA GLY A 73 0.52 11.05 -6.60
C GLY A 73 -0.16 11.46 -7.90
N ASP A 74 -1.36 10.97 -8.17
CA ASP A 74 -2.12 11.24 -9.40
C ASP A 74 -3.24 12.28 -9.21
N MET A 75 -3.20 13.04 -8.11
CA MET A 75 -4.16 14.11 -7.80
C MET A 75 -4.37 15.13 -8.92
N ASP A 76 -3.30 15.42 -9.67
CA ASP A 76 -3.29 16.37 -10.79
C ASP A 76 -3.48 15.70 -12.16
N ASN A 77 -3.49 14.36 -12.22
CA ASN A 77 -3.65 13.58 -13.45
C ASN A 77 -5.14 13.34 -13.79
N ILE A 78 -5.91 14.42 -13.82
CA ILE A 78 -7.38 14.41 -13.88
C ILE A 78 -7.91 13.61 -15.07
N TYR A 79 -7.38 13.84 -16.26
CA TYR A 79 -7.83 13.16 -17.48
C TYR A 79 -7.57 11.65 -17.45
N PHE A 80 -6.41 11.24 -16.95
CA PHE A 80 -6.07 9.83 -16.85
C PHE A 80 -6.98 9.12 -15.84
N VAL A 81 -7.13 9.69 -14.65
CA VAL A 81 -8.02 9.15 -13.61
C VAL A 81 -9.46 9.07 -14.13
N GLN A 82 -9.95 10.13 -14.78
CA GLN A 82 -11.28 10.11 -15.39
C GLN A 82 -11.41 9.01 -16.44
N LYS A 83 -10.41 8.82 -17.29
CA LYS A 83 -10.42 7.80 -18.34
C LYS A 83 -10.43 6.39 -17.76
N VAL A 84 -9.57 6.11 -16.77
CA VAL A 84 -9.56 4.81 -16.06
C VAL A 84 -10.93 4.52 -15.47
N LEU A 85 -11.52 5.49 -14.77
CA LEU A 85 -12.81 5.32 -14.11
C LEU A 85 -13.99 5.22 -15.08
N SER A 86 -13.93 5.93 -16.21
CA SER A 86 -15.00 5.91 -17.23
C SER A 86 -14.98 4.62 -18.06
N ASP A 87 -13.78 4.09 -18.36
CA ASP A 87 -13.65 2.80 -19.07
C ASP A 87 -14.07 1.63 -18.18
N GLY A 88 -13.95 1.78 -16.85
CA GLY A 88 -14.35 0.77 -15.88
C GLY A 88 -13.50 -0.49 -15.95
N ILE A 89 -14.13 -1.64 -15.68
CA ILE A 89 -13.48 -2.96 -15.66
C ILE A 89 -14.23 -4.04 -16.44
N LEU A 90 -15.47 -3.79 -16.87
CA LEU A 90 -16.29 -4.80 -17.55
C LEU A 90 -15.81 -5.15 -18.96
N ASP A 91 -15.19 -4.21 -19.68
CA ASP A 91 -14.61 -4.45 -21.00
C ASP A 91 -13.17 -4.99 -20.84
N ASP A 92 -12.85 -6.14 -21.43
CA ASP A 92 -11.48 -6.70 -21.45
C ASP A 92 -10.45 -5.69 -22.01
N GLY A 93 -10.90 -4.79 -22.88
CA GLY A 93 -10.16 -3.70 -23.47
C GLY A 93 -9.98 -2.46 -22.58
N ALA A 94 -10.67 -2.37 -21.44
CA ALA A 94 -10.65 -1.23 -20.55
C ALA A 94 -9.23 -0.91 -20.05
N LEU A 95 -8.94 0.39 -19.90
CA LEU A 95 -7.61 0.84 -19.49
C LEU A 95 -7.18 0.22 -18.16
N ALA A 96 -8.08 0.17 -17.17
CA ALA A 96 -7.80 -0.39 -15.84
C ALA A 96 -7.31 -1.85 -15.88
N ASN A 97 -7.84 -2.66 -16.81
CA ASN A 97 -7.49 -4.06 -17.00
C ASN A 97 -6.09 -4.27 -17.62
N LYS A 98 -5.50 -3.22 -18.18
CA LYS A 98 -4.22 -3.26 -18.90
C LYS A 98 -3.07 -2.58 -18.16
N LEU A 99 -3.36 -1.88 -17.06
CA LEU A 99 -2.35 -1.21 -16.28
C LEU A 99 -1.57 -2.21 -15.42
N SER A 100 -0.25 -2.03 -15.36
CA SER A 100 0.60 -2.82 -14.47
C SER A 100 0.30 -2.54 -12.99
N ASP A 101 -0.11 -1.31 -12.67
CA ASP A 101 -0.51 -0.92 -11.33
C ASP A 101 -1.99 -1.26 -11.08
N THR A 102 -2.19 -2.37 -10.38
CA THR A 102 -3.52 -2.93 -10.08
C THR A 102 -4.38 -2.04 -9.18
N ARG A 103 -3.82 -1.03 -8.50
CA ARG A 103 -4.58 -0.10 -7.66
C ARG A 103 -5.62 0.68 -8.46
N TYR A 104 -5.34 0.95 -9.74
CA TYR A 104 -6.30 1.55 -10.66
C TYR A 104 -7.49 0.65 -10.98
N TYR A 105 -7.24 -0.65 -11.16
CA TYR A 105 -8.31 -1.64 -11.30
C TYR A 105 -9.17 -1.71 -10.05
N ASP A 106 -8.55 -1.78 -8.87
CA ASP A 106 -9.27 -1.83 -7.59
C ASP A 106 -10.12 -0.57 -7.36
N MET A 107 -9.59 0.61 -7.71
CA MET A 107 -10.32 1.88 -7.64
C MET A 107 -11.50 1.92 -8.61
N ALA A 108 -11.29 1.56 -9.88
CA ALA A 108 -12.34 1.54 -10.89
C ALA A 108 -13.46 0.55 -10.53
N LYS A 109 -13.06 -0.65 -10.08
CA LYS A 109 -13.98 -1.67 -9.57
C LYS A 109 -14.79 -1.20 -8.37
N ALA A 110 -14.14 -0.52 -7.42
CA ALA A 110 -14.81 -0.03 -6.22
C ALA A 110 -15.87 1.01 -6.55
N LEU A 111 -15.58 1.95 -7.45
CA LEU A 111 -16.54 3.00 -7.84
C LEU A 111 -17.64 2.48 -8.79
N GLY A 112 -17.29 1.60 -9.72
CA GLY A 112 -18.23 0.93 -10.62
C GLY A 112 -19.03 1.88 -11.51
N PHE A 113 -18.40 2.92 -12.08
CA PHE A 113 -19.09 3.87 -12.97
C PHE A 113 -19.50 3.27 -14.33
N ASP A 114 -19.00 2.08 -14.67
CA ASP A 114 -19.40 1.27 -15.82
C ASP A 114 -20.63 0.38 -15.53
N LEU A 115 -21.13 0.38 -14.29
CA LEU A 115 -22.35 -0.29 -13.90
C LEU A 115 -23.57 0.60 -14.18
N SER A 116 -24.75 -0.04 -14.34
CA SER A 116 -26.03 0.69 -14.48
C SER A 116 -26.35 1.58 -13.27
N VAL A 117 -25.86 1.20 -12.08
CA VAL A 117 -25.93 1.98 -10.85
C VAL A 117 -24.54 1.93 -10.22
N PRO A 118 -23.85 3.07 -10.07
CA PRO A 118 -22.51 3.09 -9.50
C PRO A 118 -22.54 2.82 -7.99
N ASN A 119 -21.46 2.26 -7.45
CA ASN A 119 -21.40 1.90 -6.03
C ASN A 119 -21.40 3.12 -5.12
N THR A 120 -21.07 4.30 -5.64
CA THR A 120 -21.10 5.59 -4.92
C THR A 120 -22.44 5.88 -4.25
N VAL A 121 -23.55 5.39 -4.80
CA VAL A 121 -24.90 5.62 -4.24
C VAL A 121 -25.30 4.59 -3.18
N MET A 122 -24.48 3.56 -2.95
CA MET A 122 -24.74 2.56 -1.90
C MET A 122 -24.51 3.18 -0.53
N SER A 123 -25.36 2.84 0.44
CA SER A 123 -25.32 3.47 1.77
C SER A 123 -24.05 3.18 2.57
N THR A 124 -23.36 2.06 2.32
CA THR A 124 -22.11 1.70 3.01
C THR A 124 -20.87 2.26 2.34
N PHE A 125 -20.96 2.63 1.05
CA PHE A 125 -19.83 3.07 0.26
C PHE A 125 -19.06 4.27 0.87
N PRO A 126 -19.73 5.32 1.38
CA PRO A 126 -19.01 6.46 1.95
C PRO A 126 -18.15 6.07 3.15
N ASP A 127 -18.66 5.22 4.04
CA ASP A 127 -17.94 4.79 5.25
C ASP A 127 -16.79 3.84 4.91
N GLU A 128 -16.98 2.92 3.95
CA GLU A 128 -15.94 1.98 3.51
C GLU A 128 -14.75 2.69 2.88
N ILE A 129 -14.99 3.67 1.98
CA ILE A 129 -13.92 4.43 1.34
C ILE A 129 -13.26 5.41 2.32
N ALA A 130 -14.04 6.06 3.20
CA ALA A 130 -13.48 6.92 4.23
C ALA A 130 -12.54 6.15 5.16
N ALA A 131 -12.92 4.94 5.60
CA ALA A 131 -12.06 4.11 6.46
C ALA A 131 -10.76 3.73 5.76
N LYS A 132 -10.81 3.38 4.46
CA LYS A 132 -9.62 3.10 3.64
C LYS A 132 -8.72 4.32 3.50
N PHE A 133 -9.31 5.49 3.24
CA PHE A 133 -8.59 6.75 3.16
C PHE A 133 -7.86 7.04 4.47
N GLU A 134 -8.54 6.97 5.61
CA GLU A 134 -7.91 7.20 6.91
C GLU A 134 -6.77 6.22 7.20
N GLU A 135 -6.95 4.93 6.90
CA GLU A 135 -5.91 3.92 7.07
C GLU A 135 -4.68 4.22 6.20
N GLN A 136 -4.89 4.55 4.93
CA GLN A 136 -3.81 4.83 4.00
C GLN A 136 -3.07 6.12 4.34
N GLN A 137 -3.79 7.18 4.72
CA GLN A 137 -3.17 8.44 5.12
C GLN A 137 -2.40 8.30 6.44
N PHE A 138 -2.87 7.46 7.37
CA PHE A 138 -2.11 7.11 8.56
C PHE A 138 -0.81 6.38 8.20
N GLU A 139 -0.87 5.41 7.28
CA GLU A 139 0.33 4.71 6.77
C GLU A 139 1.30 5.65 6.06
N ILE A 140 0.81 6.62 5.29
CA ILE A 140 1.62 7.66 4.68
C ILE A 140 2.33 8.48 5.76
N ALA A 141 1.60 8.95 6.77
CA ALA A 141 2.18 9.73 7.87
C ALA A 141 3.25 8.91 8.64
N VAL A 142 3.03 7.61 8.84
CA VAL A 142 4.03 6.69 9.40
C VAL A 142 5.24 6.57 8.47
N GLY A 143 5.02 6.48 7.15
CA GLY A 143 6.07 6.41 6.15
C GLY A 143 6.94 7.66 6.05
N ASP A 144 6.36 8.83 6.29
CA ASP A 144 7.08 10.10 6.38
C ASP A 144 8.05 10.12 7.58
N GLN A 145 7.74 9.35 8.63
CA GLN A 145 8.62 9.15 9.78
C GLN A 145 9.63 8.01 9.56
N ASP A 146 9.18 6.88 9.00
CA ASP A 146 10.01 5.71 8.69
C ASP A 146 9.39 4.92 7.52
N SER A 147 10.08 4.93 6.37
CA SER A 147 9.60 4.27 5.15
C SER A 147 9.51 2.75 5.28
N ASN A 148 10.35 2.13 6.11
CA ASN A 148 10.28 0.70 6.38
C ASN A 148 9.07 0.36 7.25
N MET A 149 8.64 1.25 8.15
CA MET A 149 7.40 1.05 8.89
C MET A 149 6.19 1.08 7.97
N ARG A 150 6.11 2.02 7.02
CA ARG A 150 5.02 2.01 6.02
C ARG A 150 5.03 0.73 5.18
N LEU A 151 6.20 0.31 4.69
CA LEU A 151 6.32 -0.96 3.96
C LEU A 151 5.88 -2.16 4.82
N ALA A 152 6.20 -2.18 6.12
CA ALA A 152 5.75 -3.23 7.03
C ALA A 152 4.23 -3.22 7.21
N MET A 153 3.61 -2.05 7.37
CA MET A 153 2.15 -1.93 7.48
C MET A 153 1.45 -2.41 6.21
N SER A 154 1.92 -1.96 5.05
CA SER A 154 1.40 -2.40 3.76
C SER A 154 1.61 -3.89 3.53
N LEU A 155 2.77 -4.45 3.92
CA LEU A 155 3.04 -5.88 3.87
C LEU A 155 2.04 -6.68 4.71
N ASP A 156 1.81 -6.32 5.98
CA ASP A 156 0.87 -7.03 6.86
C ASP A 156 -0.54 -7.06 6.28
N ARG A 157 -1.04 -5.89 5.85
CA ARG A 157 -2.39 -5.72 5.31
C ARG A 157 -2.59 -6.43 3.99
N GLU A 158 -1.71 -6.19 3.02
CA GLU A 158 -1.88 -6.71 1.66
C GLU A 158 -1.53 -8.20 1.57
N LEU A 159 -0.56 -8.69 2.33
CA LEU A 159 -0.22 -10.12 2.33
C LEU A 159 -1.36 -10.96 2.90
N SER A 160 -2.04 -10.51 3.97
CA SER A 160 -3.24 -11.18 4.49
C SER A 160 -4.34 -11.25 3.42
N LYS A 161 -4.64 -10.12 2.78
CA LYS A 161 -5.65 -10.06 1.70
C LYS A 161 -5.31 -11.02 0.55
N ILE A 162 -4.04 -11.06 0.13
CA ILE A 162 -3.60 -11.92 -0.97
C ILE A 162 -3.65 -13.40 -0.56
N ALA A 163 -3.23 -13.74 0.66
CA ALA A 163 -3.30 -15.11 1.17
C ALA A 163 -4.76 -15.63 1.20
N ASP A 164 -5.69 -14.76 1.61
CA ASP A 164 -7.12 -15.09 1.72
C ASP A 164 -7.88 -15.06 0.37
N LYS A 165 -7.26 -14.61 -0.73
CA LYS A 165 -7.91 -14.62 -2.06
C LYS A 165 -8.30 -16.05 -2.46
N SER A 166 -9.52 -16.20 -2.95
CA SER A 166 -10.02 -17.43 -3.58
C SER A 166 -9.46 -17.55 -5.01
N THR A 167 -8.23 -18.03 -5.13
CA THR A 167 -7.54 -18.26 -6.41
C THR A 167 -6.54 -19.42 -6.27
N THR A 168 -5.88 -19.79 -7.37
CA THR A 168 -4.78 -20.75 -7.34
C THR A 168 -3.56 -20.18 -6.61
N ASP A 169 -2.66 -21.03 -6.15
CA ASP A 169 -1.47 -20.53 -5.45
C ASP A 169 -0.57 -19.69 -6.36
N ASN A 170 -0.47 -20.03 -7.66
CA ASN A 170 0.17 -19.17 -8.65
C ASN A 170 -0.54 -17.81 -8.76
N GLY A 171 -1.87 -17.77 -8.73
CA GLY A 171 -2.64 -16.52 -8.74
C GLY A 171 -2.34 -15.61 -7.54
N ARG A 172 -2.11 -16.20 -6.35
CA ARG A 172 -1.66 -15.46 -5.16
C ARG A 172 -0.25 -14.93 -5.36
N TRP A 173 0.67 -15.75 -5.86
CA TRP A 173 2.03 -15.31 -6.15
C TRP A 173 2.10 -14.20 -7.20
N TYR A 174 1.30 -14.27 -8.26
CA TYR A 174 1.21 -13.18 -9.23
C TYR A 174 0.64 -11.90 -8.60
N SER A 175 -0.30 -12.02 -7.65
CA SER A 175 -0.76 -10.87 -6.86
C SER A 175 0.36 -10.28 -5.98
N VAL A 176 1.18 -11.13 -5.35
CA VAL A 176 2.38 -10.71 -4.60
C VAL A 176 3.35 -9.96 -5.50
N MET A 177 3.69 -10.52 -6.66
CA MET A 177 4.65 -9.94 -7.59
C MET A 177 4.13 -8.67 -8.29
N GLY A 178 2.80 -8.53 -8.42
CA GLY A 178 2.16 -7.35 -8.98
C GLY A 178 1.94 -6.21 -7.98
N ASN A 179 1.97 -6.49 -6.67
CA ASN A 179 1.87 -5.46 -5.64
C ASN A 179 3.27 -4.93 -5.28
N THR A 180 3.56 -3.68 -5.63
CA THR A 180 4.90 -3.09 -5.45
C THR A 180 5.40 -3.11 -4.01
N ALA A 181 4.54 -2.79 -3.04
CA ALA A 181 4.92 -2.73 -1.63
C ALA A 181 5.22 -4.13 -1.06
N VAL A 182 4.31 -5.09 -1.31
CA VAL A 182 4.49 -6.49 -0.86
C VAL A 182 5.71 -7.10 -1.54
N ARG A 183 5.85 -6.92 -2.86
CA ARG A 183 7.01 -7.40 -3.62
C ARG A 183 8.31 -6.86 -3.04
N SER A 184 8.41 -5.54 -2.85
CA SER A 184 9.60 -4.91 -2.31
C SER A 184 9.94 -5.43 -0.91
N ALA A 185 8.94 -5.57 -0.04
CA ALA A 185 9.14 -6.10 1.31
C ALA A 185 9.58 -7.56 1.29
N LEU A 186 9.00 -8.41 0.42
CA LEU A 186 9.39 -9.81 0.26
C LEU A 186 10.78 -9.97 -0.36
N GLU A 187 11.14 -9.16 -1.36
CA GLU A 187 12.50 -9.16 -1.93
C GLU A 187 13.52 -8.86 -0.84
N THR A 188 13.28 -7.84 -0.02
CA THR A 188 14.14 -7.52 1.13
C THR A 188 14.14 -8.65 2.16
N ALA A 189 12.97 -9.16 2.57
CA ALA A 189 12.82 -10.22 3.57
C ALA A 189 13.49 -11.54 3.14
N LEU A 190 13.39 -11.89 1.86
CA LEU A 190 13.94 -13.13 1.30
C LEU A 190 15.36 -12.95 0.78
N GLY A 191 15.85 -11.71 0.68
CA GLY A 191 17.22 -11.38 0.29
C GLY A 191 17.41 -11.60 -1.21
N LEU A 192 16.35 -11.35 -1.96
CA LEU A 192 16.33 -11.41 -3.41
C LEU A 192 16.79 -10.05 -3.93
N PRO A 193 17.66 -10.01 -4.97
CA PRO A 193 18.09 -8.77 -5.56
C PRO A 193 16.96 -8.15 -6.41
N SER A 194 16.94 -6.82 -6.52
CA SER A 194 15.98 -6.11 -7.39
C SER A 194 16.13 -6.48 -8.87
N SER A 195 17.30 -6.98 -9.30
CA SER A 195 17.51 -7.52 -10.64
C SER A 195 16.65 -8.75 -10.96
N LEU A 196 16.01 -9.37 -9.96
CA LEU A 196 15.07 -10.45 -10.18
C LEU A 196 13.93 -10.03 -11.13
N GLY A 197 13.53 -8.75 -11.08
CA GLY A 197 12.48 -8.21 -11.95
C GLY A 197 12.79 -8.26 -13.45
N SER A 198 14.05 -8.47 -13.86
CA SER A 198 14.42 -8.61 -15.27
C SER A 198 14.29 -10.03 -15.80
N LEU A 199 14.02 -11.01 -14.95
CA LEU A 199 13.82 -12.41 -15.36
C LEU A 199 12.40 -12.64 -15.88
N ASP A 200 12.19 -13.77 -16.55
CA ASP A 200 10.84 -14.21 -16.93
C ASP A 200 9.98 -14.46 -15.69
N LEU A 201 8.67 -14.21 -15.78
CA LEU A 201 7.76 -14.31 -14.63
C LEU A 201 7.80 -15.68 -13.94
N ASP A 202 7.96 -16.76 -14.70
CA ASP A 202 8.06 -18.11 -14.14
C ASP A 202 9.36 -18.33 -13.36
N GLN A 203 10.46 -17.71 -13.78
CA GLN A 203 11.73 -17.74 -13.04
C GLN A 203 11.63 -16.90 -11.77
N GLN A 204 11.01 -15.71 -11.85
CA GLN A 204 10.74 -14.90 -10.66
C GLN A 204 9.91 -15.67 -9.63
N LEU A 205 8.83 -16.31 -10.09
CA LEU A 205 7.96 -17.15 -9.26
C LEU A 205 8.75 -18.28 -8.58
N SER A 206 9.62 -18.96 -9.33
CA SER A 206 10.46 -20.04 -8.79
C SER A 206 11.37 -19.55 -7.66
N GLU A 207 12.03 -18.41 -7.85
CA GLU A 207 12.94 -17.82 -6.85
C GLU A 207 12.19 -17.40 -5.58
N PHE A 208 11.03 -16.75 -5.71
CA PHE A 208 10.18 -16.40 -4.57
C PHE A 208 9.75 -17.64 -3.79
N ARG A 209 9.30 -18.68 -4.49
CA ARG A 209 8.87 -19.95 -3.87
C ARG A 209 9.99 -20.66 -3.15
N GLU A 210 11.15 -20.81 -3.78
CA GLU A 210 12.30 -21.49 -3.18
C GLU A 210 12.76 -20.78 -1.90
N LYS A 211 12.86 -19.45 -1.92
CA LYS A 211 13.24 -18.69 -0.72
C LYS A 211 12.17 -18.78 0.36
N THR A 212 10.90 -18.69 -0.01
CA THR A 212 9.80 -18.75 0.95
C THR A 212 9.76 -20.12 1.64
N GLU A 213 9.86 -21.20 0.87
CA GLU A 213 9.93 -22.56 1.43
C GLU A 213 11.13 -22.72 2.37
N ARG A 214 12.29 -22.16 2.02
CA ARG A 214 13.48 -22.22 2.87
C ARG A 214 13.30 -21.53 4.22
N TYR A 215 12.59 -20.41 4.27
CA TYR A 215 12.42 -19.63 5.51
C TYR A 215 11.19 -20.04 6.31
N PHE A 216 10.11 -20.46 5.66
CA PHE A 216 8.80 -20.68 6.28
C PHE A 216 8.30 -22.13 6.19
N GLY A 217 9.01 -23.01 5.49
CA GLY A 217 8.68 -24.44 5.38
C GLY A 217 7.56 -24.77 4.37
N SER A 218 6.98 -23.76 3.73
CA SER A 218 6.03 -23.90 2.63
C SER A 218 6.34 -22.91 1.52
N SER A 219 6.16 -23.32 0.26
CA SER A 219 6.30 -22.44 -0.91
C SER A 219 5.04 -21.62 -1.21
N GLU A 220 3.96 -21.82 -0.46
CA GLU A 220 2.62 -21.34 -0.82
C GLU A 220 2.25 -20.08 -0.04
N VAL A 221 1.63 -19.10 -0.70
CA VAL A 221 1.28 -17.81 -0.08
C VAL A 221 0.17 -17.97 0.97
N SER A 222 -0.66 -19.00 0.82
CA SER A 222 -1.77 -19.30 1.73
C SER A 222 -1.33 -19.55 3.19
N GLN A 223 -0.07 -19.91 3.43
CA GLN A 223 0.46 -20.01 4.80
C GLN A 223 0.38 -18.68 5.55
N PHE A 224 0.44 -17.56 4.83
CA PHE A 224 0.36 -16.21 5.40
C PHE A 224 -1.08 -15.78 5.71
N SER A 225 -2.08 -16.66 5.60
CA SER A 225 -3.36 -16.45 6.28
C SER A 225 -3.19 -16.62 7.80
N ASP A 226 -2.19 -17.37 8.25
CA ASP A 226 -1.78 -17.45 9.66
C ASP A 226 -1.10 -16.13 10.10
N PRO A 227 -1.66 -15.43 11.11
CA PRO A 227 -1.04 -14.23 11.66
C PRO A 227 0.40 -14.45 12.15
N ASP A 228 0.74 -15.63 12.69
CA ASP A 228 2.08 -15.88 13.21
C ASP A 228 3.12 -15.97 12.08
N ALA A 229 2.78 -16.64 10.97
CA ALA A 229 3.62 -16.70 9.77
C ALA A 229 3.81 -15.31 9.15
N ARG A 230 2.78 -14.45 9.16
CA ARG A 230 2.92 -13.05 8.73
C ARG A 230 3.83 -12.25 9.64
N GLN A 231 3.70 -12.40 10.96
CA GLN A 231 4.57 -11.72 11.91
C GLN A 231 6.03 -12.15 11.76
N GLU A 232 6.29 -13.42 11.44
CA GLU A 232 7.64 -13.89 11.12
C GLU A 232 8.18 -13.26 9.83
N MET A 233 7.37 -13.15 8.77
CA MET A 233 7.74 -12.45 7.54
C MET A 233 8.05 -10.96 7.79
N LEU A 234 7.21 -10.27 8.54
CA LEU A 234 7.41 -8.88 8.93
C LEU A 234 8.69 -8.69 9.73
N ARG A 235 8.95 -9.58 10.69
CA ARG A 235 10.19 -9.55 11.47
C ARG A 235 11.40 -9.75 10.57
N LEU A 236 11.37 -10.73 9.67
CA LEU A 236 12.45 -11.01 8.74
C LEU A 236 12.73 -9.81 7.82
N PHE A 237 11.66 -9.20 7.28
CA PHE A 237 11.73 -7.96 6.52
C PHE A 237 12.43 -6.84 7.30
N LEU A 238 11.93 -6.50 8.49
CA LEU A 238 12.42 -5.38 9.29
C LEU A 238 13.86 -5.56 9.74
N VAL A 239 14.26 -6.79 10.09
CA VAL A 239 15.65 -7.10 10.43
C VAL A 239 16.57 -6.86 9.24
N ARG A 240 16.18 -7.27 8.03
CA ARG A 240 17.01 -7.10 6.84
C ARG A 240 17.03 -5.66 6.35
N ALA A 241 15.90 -4.97 6.41
CA ALA A 241 15.78 -3.56 6.08
C ALA A 241 16.69 -2.71 6.99
N ASP A 242 16.71 -2.99 8.30
CA ASP A 242 17.55 -2.29 9.27
C ASP A 242 19.06 -2.51 9.01
N ILE A 243 19.45 -3.74 8.64
CA ILE A 243 20.83 -4.07 8.23
C ILE A 243 21.22 -3.29 6.96
N GLN A 244 20.33 -3.21 5.97
CA GLN A 244 20.59 -2.47 4.73
C GLN A 244 20.71 -0.97 4.98
N SER A 245 19.79 -0.38 5.76
CA SER A 245 19.85 1.04 6.15
C SER A 245 21.13 1.38 6.91
N SER A 246 21.54 0.53 7.86
CA SER A 246 22.79 0.70 8.62
C SER A 246 24.02 0.68 7.72
N ARG A 247 24.09 -0.23 6.74
CA ARG A 247 25.23 -0.29 5.79
C ARG A 247 25.36 0.97 4.94
N THR A 248 24.23 1.57 4.55
CA THR A 248 24.21 2.82 3.79
C THR A 248 24.71 3.99 4.65
N GLN A 249 24.23 4.07 5.90
CA GLN A 249 24.60 5.13 6.85
C GLN A 249 26.09 5.09 7.24
N TYR A 250 26.69 3.91 7.36
CA TYR A 250 28.11 3.74 7.72
C TYR A 250 29.03 3.45 6.52
N SER A 251 28.56 3.72 5.30
CA SER A 251 29.37 3.53 4.09
C SER A 251 30.58 4.48 4.07
N SER A 252 31.67 4.06 3.41
CA SER A 252 32.86 4.93 3.23
C SER A 252 32.51 6.25 2.53
N ALA A 253 31.53 6.23 1.62
CA ALA A 253 30.98 7.41 0.96
C ALA A 253 30.21 8.33 1.92
N ALA A 254 29.37 7.78 2.81
CA ALA A 254 28.67 8.56 3.83
C ALA A 254 29.65 9.17 4.84
N ASN A 255 30.65 8.41 5.29
CA ASN A 255 31.71 8.91 6.16
C ASN A 255 32.51 10.04 5.49
N ALA A 256 32.82 9.90 4.19
CA ALA A 256 33.49 10.96 3.43
C ALA A 256 32.61 12.22 3.31
N LEU A 257 31.30 12.07 3.06
CA LEU A 257 30.36 13.19 3.00
C LEU A 257 30.23 13.91 4.35
N THR A 258 30.13 13.18 5.46
CA THR A 258 30.11 13.76 6.82
C THR A 258 31.40 14.52 7.14
N LEU A 259 32.56 13.99 6.72
CA LEU A 259 33.85 14.66 6.88
C LEU A 259 33.96 15.93 6.01
N LEU A 260 33.41 15.92 4.80
CA LEU A 260 33.37 17.08 3.88
C LEU A 260 32.35 18.14 4.30
N SER A 261 31.22 17.75 4.89
CA SER A 261 30.20 18.67 5.39
C SER A 261 30.53 19.25 6.77
N GLY A 262 31.40 18.59 7.54
CA GLY A 262 31.88 19.05 8.85
C GLY A 262 33.08 20.00 8.79
N SER A 263 33.55 20.38 7.59
CA SER A 263 34.73 21.23 7.37
C SER A 263 34.42 22.70 7.03
N TYR A 264 33.25 23.22 7.42
CA TYR A 264 32.92 24.66 7.38
C TYR A 264 32.45 25.15 8.75
#